data_AF-A0A085W515-F1
#
_entry.id   AF-A0A085W515-F1
#
_cell.length_a   1.000
_cell.length_b   1.000
_cell.length_c   1.000
_cell.angle_alpha   90.00
_cell.angle_beta   90.00
_cell.angle_gamma   90.00
#
_symmetry.space_group_name_H-M   'P 1'
#
loop_
_entity.id
_entity.type
_entity.pdbx_description
1 polymer ?
#
loop_
_entity_poly.entity_id
_entity_poly.type
_entity_poly.pdbx_seq_one_letter_code
_entity_poly.pdbx_strand_id
1 'polypeptide(L)'
;MSHSLLLAPLLLALQACCGDHPRDALDTPPDRECQTGVEAGHDIAFWECINGEHIVAHRKSAAIGTCSGVTEERVPCGQLTPFEQANADDLQWECESPQP
;
A
#
# COMPACT_ATOMS: atom_id res chain seq x y z
N MET A 1 12.63 51.17 3.59
CA MET A 1 13.79 50.36 3.15
C MET A 1 13.66 48.98 3.76
N SER A 2 13.84 47.95 2.93
CA SER A 2 14.11 46.53 3.22
C SER A 2 13.24 45.79 4.24
N HIS A 3 12.31 44.93 3.78
CA HIS A 3 12.55 43.54 3.33
C HIS A 3 12.97 42.61 4.46
N SER A 4 12.01 41.84 5.00
CA SER A 4 12.22 40.48 5.53
C SER A 4 10.90 39.71 5.54
N LEU A 5 10.21 39.69 4.39
CA LEU A 5 9.42 38.53 4.00
C LEU A 5 10.45 37.53 3.49
N LEU A 6 10.66 36.40 4.16
CA LEU A 6 11.29 35.16 3.64
C LEU A 6 11.62 34.20 4.80
N LEU A 7 10.62 33.73 5.54
CA LEU A 7 10.78 32.57 6.43
C LEU A 7 9.68 31.50 6.22
N ALA A 8 8.85 31.66 5.18
CA ALA A 8 7.66 30.85 5.01
C ALA A 8 7.75 29.56 4.14
N PRO A 9 8.79 29.26 3.31
CA PRO A 9 8.70 28.05 2.48
C PRO A 9 9.47 26.84 3.04
N LEU A 10 10.13 26.91 4.20
CA LEU A 10 11.00 25.82 4.66
C LEU A 10 10.31 24.74 5.50
N LEU A 11 9.06 24.94 5.91
CA LEU A 11 8.33 23.99 6.78
C LEU A 11 7.38 23.03 6.03
N LEU A 12 7.22 23.17 4.70
CA LEU A 12 6.31 22.33 3.92
C LEU A 12 6.96 21.11 3.24
N ALA A 13 8.27 20.87 3.44
CA ALA A 13 9.00 19.83 2.71
C ALA A 13 9.27 18.53 3.51
N LEU A 14 8.84 18.43 4.78
CA LEU A 14 9.11 17.26 5.62
C LEU A 14 7.95 16.26 5.74
N GLN A 15 6.87 16.41 4.96
CA GLN A 15 5.75 15.47 4.97
C GLN A 15 5.76 14.50 3.78
N ALA A 16 6.94 14.02 3.38
CA ALA A 16 7.04 12.77 2.61
C ALA A 16 6.79 11.54 3.50
N CYS A 17 5.92 11.67 4.51
CA CYS A 17 5.32 10.54 5.19
C CYS A 17 4.38 9.91 4.16
N CYS A 18 4.62 8.65 3.84
CA CYS A 18 3.93 7.84 2.84
C CYS A 18 2.41 8.09 2.87
N GLY A 19 1.93 9.02 2.04
CA GLY A 19 0.57 9.57 2.14
C GLY A 19 -0.47 8.56 1.67
N ASP A 20 -0.17 7.85 0.59
CA ASP A 20 -1.09 6.93 -0.04
C ASP A 20 -0.97 5.54 0.61
N HIS A 21 -2.07 5.08 1.23
CA HIS A 21 -2.17 3.76 1.83
C HIS A 21 -2.97 2.83 0.90
N PRO A 22 -2.58 1.56 0.75
CA PRO A 22 -3.28 0.60 -0.10
C PRO A 22 -4.79 0.53 0.16
N ARG A 23 -5.22 0.57 1.42
CA ARG A 23 -6.65 0.57 1.82
C ARG A 23 -7.47 1.71 1.24
N ASP A 24 -6.84 2.82 0.89
CA ASP A 24 -7.51 4.03 0.39
C ASP A 24 -7.52 4.07 -1.16
N ALA A 25 -7.07 3.00 -1.83
CA ALA A 25 -7.11 2.90 -3.30
C ALA A 25 -8.54 2.90 -3.86
N LEU A 26 -9.53 2.49 -3.06
CA LEU A 26 -10.95 2.53 -3.39
C LEU A 26 -11.75 3.19 -2.27
N ASP A 27 -12.89 3.79 -2.62
CA ASP A 27 -13.84 4.33 -1.63
C ASP A 27 -14.52 3.24 -0.80
N THR A 28 -14.49 1.98 -1.27
CA THR A 28 -15.06 0.83 -0.54
C THR A 28 -13.97 0.20 0.34
N PRO A 29 -14.26 -0.14 1.61
CA PRO A 29 -13.29 -0.82 2.46
C PRO A 29 -12.83 -2.17 1.86
N PRO A 30 -11.56 -2.57 2.07
CA PRO A 30 -11.07 -3.88 1.65
C PRO A 30 -11.69 -5.02 2.47
N ASP A 31 -11.77 -6.20 1.87
CA ASP A 31 -12.22 -7.43 2.52
C ASP A 31 -11.16 -7.96 3.50
N ARG A 32 -9.89 -7.78 3.15
CA ARG A 32 -8.74 -8.11 4.01
C ARG A 32 -7.57 -7.15 3.77
N GLU A 33 -6.78 -6.97 4.81
CA GLU A 33 -5.53 -6.22 4.80
C GLU A 33 -4.45 -7.09 5.42
N CYS A 34 -3.24 -7.02 4.90
CA CYS A 34 -2.09 -7.64 5.55
C CYS A 34 -0.82 -6.84 5.28
N GLN A 35 0.20 -7.13 6.07
CA GLN A 35 1.54 -6.66 5.85
C GLN A 35 2.46 -7.87 5.75
N THR A 36 3.20 -7.98 4.65
CA THR A 36 4.37 -8.87 4.61
C THR A 36 5.57 -8.09 5.13
N GLY A 37 6.45 -8.70 5.92
CA GLY A 37 7.78 -8.22 6.34
C GLY A 37 7.92 -6.76 6.82
N VAL A 38 8.46 -6.55 8.02
CA VAL A 38 8.62 -5.19 8.59
C VAL A 38 9.65 -4.32 7.84
N GLU A 39 10.78 -4.88 7.41
CA GLU A 39 11.90 -4.11 6.85
C GLU A 39 11.91 -4.03 5.31
N ALA A 40 11.34 -5.03 4.64
CA ALA A 40 11.41 -5.19 3.19
C ALA A 40 10.20 -5.92 2.59
N GLY A 41 9.02 -5.81 3.21
CA GLY A 41 7.81 -6.43 2.67
C GLY A 41 6.83 -5.42 2.09
N HIS A 42 5.54 -5.73 2.17
CA HIS A 42 4.48 -4.99 1.50
C HIS A 42 3.29 -4.72 2.42
N ASP A 43 2.76 -3.49 2.37
CA ASP A 43 1.43 -3.19 2.89
C ASP A 43 0.43 -3.51 1.77
N ILE A 44 -0.61 -4.28 2.06
CA ILE A 44 -1.51 -4.83 1.04
C ILE A 44 -2.96 -4.76 1.50
N ALA A 45 -3.84 -4.35 0.58
CA ALA A 45 -5.29 -4.37 0.74
C ALA A 45 -5.92 -5.15 -0.41
N PHE A 46 -6.90 -6.00 -0.09
CA PHE A 46 -7.57 -6.89 -1.04
C PHE A 46 -9.06 -6.62 -1.06
N TRP A 47 -9.62 -6.58 -2.26
CA TRP A 47 -11.05 -6.67 -2.52
C TRP A 47 -11.27 -7.95 -3.32
N GLU A 48 -11.84 -8.97 -2.68
CA GLU A 48 -11.95 -10.32 -3.23
C GLU A 48 -12.89 -10.36 -4.44
N CYS A 49 -13.99 -9.62 -4.37
CA CYS A 49 -14.89 -9.46 -5.50
C CYS A 49 -15.77 -8.21 -5.36
N ILE A 50 -15.36 -7.10 -5.97
CA ILE A 50 -16.16 -5.88 -6.07
C ILE A 50 -16.45 -5.57 -7.54
N ASN A 51 -17.74 -5.41 -7.89
CA ASN A 51 -18.19 -5.15 -9.26
C ASN A 51 -17.69 -6.18 -10.31
N GLY A 52 -17.40 -7.42 -9.89
CA GLY A 52 -16.88 -8.48 -10.78
C GLY A 52 -15.36 -8.50 -10.92
N GLU A 53 -14.65 -7.64 -10.18
CA GLU A 53 -13.19 -7.59 -10.14
C GLU A 53 -12.65 -7.99 -8.76
N HIS A 54 -11.62 -8.83 -8.76
CA HIS A 54 -10.69 -8.97 -7.65
C HIS A 54 -9.62 -7.89 -7.81
N ILE A 55 -9.38 -7.12 -6.75
CA ILE A 55 -8.46 -5.98 -6.77
C ILE A 55 -7.46 -6.11 -5.63
N VAL A 56 -6.19 -5.90 -5.95
CA VAL A 56 -5.10 -5.83 -4.97
C VAL A 56 -4.40 -4.49 -5.08
N ALA A 57 -4.41 -3.74 -4.00
CA ALA A 57 -3.56 -2.57 -3.85
C ALA A 57 -2.37 -2.93 -2.96
N HIS A 58 -1.16 -2.60 -3.37
CA HIS A 58 0.06 -2.89 -2.61
C HIS A 58 1.09 -1.77 -2.72
N ARG A 59 1.91 -1.64 -1.68
CA ARG A 59 3.14 -0.82 -1.72
C ARG A 59 4.23 -1.51 -0.92
N LYS A 60 5.49 -1.22 -1.22
CA LYS A 60 6.61 -1.69 -0.39
C LYS A 60 6.56 -1.01 0.98
N SER A 61 6.51 -1.80 2.04
CA SER A 61 6.72 -1.35 3.42
C SER A 61 8.19 -0.93 3.54
N ALA A 62 8.44 0.27 4.06
CA ALA A 62 9.79 0.76 4.30
C ALA A 62 9.95 1.08 5.79
N ALA A 63 10.68 0.24 6.52
CA ALA A 63 11.25 0.63 7.81
C ALA A 63 12.45 1.56 7.63
N ILE A 64 13.19 1.40 6.52
CA ILE A 64 14.37 2.21 6.17
C ILE A 64 14.31 2.56 4.67
N GLY A 65 13.85 3.77 4.32
CA GLY A 65 13.76 4.24 2.93
C GLY A 65 12.52 5.08 2.64
N THR A 66 12.26 5.37 1.35
CA THR A 66 11.02 6.00 0.88
C THR A 66 10.01 4.91 0.51
N CYS A 67 8.78 4.97 1.02
CA CYS A 67 7.72 4.06 0.55
C CYS A 67 7.55 4.19 -0.97
N SER A 68 7.23 3.08 -1.64
CA SER A 68 6.79 3.15 -3.03
C SER A 68 5.40 3.78 -3.10
N GLY A 69 5.04 4.28 -4.29
CA GLY A 69 3.63 4.56 -4.59
C GLY A 69 2.79 3.28 -4.46
N VAL A 70 1.50 3.46 -4.21
CA VAL A 70 0.52 2.36 -4.24
C VAL A 70 0.38 1.90 -5.69
N THR A 71 0.55 0.60 -5.90
CA THR A 71 0.24 -0.08 -7.15
C THR A 71 -1.10 -0.77 -6.99
N GLU A 72 -1.99 -0.61 -7.96
CA GLU A 72 -3.28 -1.30 -8.02
C GLU A 72 -3.28 -2.28 -9.17
N GLU A 73 -3.70 -3.52 -8.91
CA GLU A 73 -3.86 -4.57 -9.89
C GLU A 73 -5.29 -5.11 -9.84
N ARG A 74 -5.88 -5.31 -11.02
CA ARG A 74 -7.27 -5.77 -11.18
C ARG A 74 -7.32 -6.99 -12.08
N VAL A 75 -8.09 -7.98 -11.67
CA VAL A 75 -8.39 -9.20 -12.45
C VAL A 75 -9.85 -9.62 -12.22
N PRO A 76 -10.45 -10.46 -13.07
CA PRO A 76 -11.78 -11.02 -12.79
C PRO A 76 -11.81 -11.78 -11.46
N CYS A 77 -12.95 -11.74 -10.74
CA CYS A 77 -13.09 -12.48 -9.47
C CYS A 77 -12.70 -13.97 -9.61
N GLY A 78 -11.97 -14.48 -8.62
CA GLY A 78 -11.46 -15.86 -8.61
C GLY A 78 -10.16 -16.08 -9.38
N GLN A 79 -9.55 -15.01 -9.91
CA GLN A 79 -8.20 -15.04 -10.47
C GLN A 79 -7.22 -14.34 -9.51
N LEU A 80 -5.94 -14.72 -9.59
CA LEU A 80 -4.86 -14.08 -8.86
C LEU A 80 -4.25 -12.95 -9.69
N THR A 81 -4.01 -11.81 -9.05
CA THR A 81 -3.23 -10.71 -9.63
C THR A 81 -1.78 -11.13 -9.90
N PRO A 82 -1.07 -10.46 -10.84
CA PRO A 82 0.37 -10.65 -11.01
C PRO A 82 1.17 -10.51 -9.70
N PHE A 83 0.81 -9.57 -8.82
CA PHE A 83 1.41 -9.42 -7.50
C PHE A 83 1.24 -10.67 -6.63
N GLU A 84 0.03 -11.20 -6.53
CA GLU A 84 -0.23 -12.41 -5.75
C GLU A 84 0.53 -13.62 -6.30
N GLN A 85 0.59 -13.76 -7.63
CA GLN A 85 1.36 -14.83 -8.27
C GLN A 85 2.87 -14.72 -7.98
N ALA A 86 3.41 -13.50 -7.97
CA ALA A 86 4.82 -13.27 -7.72
C ALA A 86 5.23 -13.42 -6.24
N ASN A 87 4.28 -13.30 -5.31
CA ASN A 87 4.53 -13.28 -3.86
C ASN A 87 3.74 -14.37 -3.10
N ALA A 88 3.32 -15.44 -3.78
CA ALA A 88 2.41 -16.44 -3.24
C ALA A 88 2.86 -17.04 -1.89
N ASP A 89 4.15 -17.35 -1.74
CA ASP A 89 4.70 -17.95 -0.52
C ASP A 89 4.61 -16.99 0.68
N ASP A 90 4.95 -15.72 0.48
CA ASP A 90 4.92 -14.68 1.53
C ASP A 90 3.49 -14.37 1.96
N LEU A 91 2.57 -14.28 0.99
CA LEU A 91 1.15 -14.05 1.26
C LEU A 91 0.52 -15.21 2.03
N GLN A 92 0.87 -16.45 1.69
CA GLN A 92 0.34 -17.62 2.39
C GLN A 92 0.80 -17.66 3.86
N TRP A 93 2.06 -17.29 4.13
CA TRP A 93 2.60 -17.30 5.47
C TRP A 93 2.07 -16.15 6.33
N GLU A 94 2.00 -14.93 5.79
CA GLU A 94 1.74 -13.73 6.59
C GLU A 94 0.32 -13.19 6.49
N CYS A 95 -0.41 -13.49 5.42
CA CYS A 95 -1.75 -12.95 5.17
C CYS A 95 -2.89 -13.96 5.40
N GLU A 96 -2.59 -15.26 5.38
CA GLU A 96 -3.60 -16.32 5.54
C GLU A 96 -3.49 -17.06 6.89
N SER A 97 -2.35 -16.95 7.58
CA SER A 97 -2.16 -17.56 8.89
C SER A 97 -2.58 -16.63 10.03
N PRO A 98 -3.33 -17.09 11.04
CA PRO A 98 -3.56 -16.30 12.24
C PRO A 98 -2.21 -16.06 12.93
N GLN A 99 -1.81 -14.79 13.05
CA GLN A 99 -0.60 -14.44 13.79
C GLN A 99 -0.76 -14.85 15.26
N PRO A 100 0.28 -15.46 15.89
CA PRO A 100 0.20 -15.96 17.26
C PRO A 100 0.01 -14.88 18.33
#